data_AF-A0A366ELP2-F1
#
_entry.id   AF-A0A366ELP2-F1
#
_cell.length_a   1.000
_cell.length_b   1.000
_cell.length_c   1.000
_cell.angle_alpha   90.00
_cell.angle_beta   90.00
_cell.angle_gamma   90.00
#
_symmetry.space_group_name_H-M   'P 1'
#
loop_
_entity.id
_entity.type
_entity.pdbx_description
1 polymer ?
#
loop_
_entity_poly.entity_id
_entity_poly.type
_entity_poly.pdbx_seq_one_letter_code
_entity_poly.pdbx_strand_id
1 'polypeptide(L)'
;MNRDFATILKQGGLKRKEGVFNMKFLWAAANILIPVLVLFLAFATWIGYIAEDIREYYHFKWAALLLLLVGYGVQFYKKTIGLIIVMLSLVIWFLL
;
A
#
# COMPACT_ATOMS: atom_id res chain seq x y z
N MET A 1 -23.79 37.41 -21.25
CA MET A 1 -22.92 36.40 -20.58
C MET A 1 -23.70 35.09 -20.53
N ASN A 2 -23.28 34.10 -21.33
CA ASN A 2 -24.06 32.89 -21.61
C ASN A 2 -24.08 31.97 -20.37
N ARG A 3 -25.27 31.63 -19.84
CA ARG A 3 -25.42 30.82 -18.61
C ARG A 3 -24.82 29.41 -18.75
N ASP A 4 -24.75 28.92 -19.98
CA ASP A 4 -24.16 27.62 -20.31
C ASP A 4 -22.64 27.60 -20.11
N PHE A 5 -21.98 28.73 -20.32
CA PHE A 5 -20.52 28.82 -20.15
C PHE A 5 -20.12 28.79 -18.67
N ALA A 6 -20.92 29.44 -17.81
CA ALA A 6 -20.70 29.47 -16.36
C ALA A 6 -20.94 28.10 -15.72
N THR A 7 -21.91 27.32 -16.23
CA THR A 7 -22.20 25.97 -15.73
C THR A 7 -21.14 24.96 -16.13
N ILE A 8 -20.61 25.03 -17.36
CA ILE A 8 -19.49 24.17 -17.81
C ILE A 8 -18.22 24.43 -16.99
N LEU A 9 -17.87 25.69 -16.73
CA LEU A 9 -16.71 26.05 -15.90
C LEU A 9 -16.87 25.55 -14.46
N LYS A 10 -18.08 25.61 -13.90
CA LYS A 10 -18.37 25.13 -12.55
C LYS A 10 -18.29 23.61 -12.45
N GLN A 11 -18.80 22.88 -13.45
CA GLN A 11 -18.71 21.42 -13.53
C GLN A 11 -17.27 20.94 -13.73
N GLY A 12 -16.50 21.59 -14.62
CA GLY A 12 -15.08 21.28 -14.81
C GLY A 12 -14.24 21.52 -13.55
N GLY A 13 -14.53 22.61 -12.81
CA GLY A 13 -13.89 22.91 -11.53
C GLY A 13 -14.22 21.90 -10.42
N LEU A 14 -15.48 21.45 -10.34
CA LEU A 14 -15.93 20.42 -9.40
C LEU A 14 -15.24 19.08 -9.65
N LYS A 15 -15.25 18.60 -10.90
CA LYS A 15 -14.63 17.32 -11.27
C LYS A 15 -13.12 17.29 -10.99
N ARG A 16 -12.44 18.43 -11.17
CA ARG A 16 -11.01 18.58 -10.85
C ARG A 16 -10.75 18.51 -9.34
N LYS A 17 -11.62 19.12 -8.51
CA LYS A 17 -11.50 19.05 -7.05
C LYS A 17 -11.75 17.65 -6.52
N GLU A 18 -12.71 16.91 -7.08
CA GLU A 18 -12.98 15.52 -6.73
C GLU A 18 -11.79 14.59 -7.05
N GLY A 19 -11.18 14.72 -8.23
CA GLY A 19 -10.00 13.92 -8.59
C GLY A 19 -8.79 14.16 -7.67
N VAL A 20 -8.58 15.41 -7.25
CA VAL A 20 -7.51 15.77 -6.30
C VAL A 20 -7.83 15.26 -4.89
N PHE A 21 -9.10 15.28 -4.48
CA PHE A 21 -9.54 14.77 -3.18
C PHE A 21 -9.35 13.25 -3.08
N ASN A 22 -9.75 12.49 -4.09
CA ASN A 22 -9.59 11.04 -4.13
C ASN A 22 -8.11 10.60 -4.06
N MET A 23 -7.19 11.30 -4.73
CA MET A 23 -5.76 10.96 -4.65
C MET A 23 -5.15 11.19 -3.27
N LYS A 24 -5.61 12.20 -2.54
CA LYS A 24 -5.16 12.47 -1.17
C LYS A 24 -5.66 11.41 -0.20
N PHE A 25 -6.92 11.00 -0.36
CA PHE A 25 -7.53 9.95 0.47
C PHE A 25 -6.83 8.59 0.28
N LEU A 26 -6.62 8.16 -0.97
CA LEU A 26 -5.92 6.90 -1.27
C LEU A 26 -4.52 6.85 -0.66
N TRP A 27 -3.82 7.99 -0.66
CA TRP A 27 -2.50 8.07 -0.06
C TRP A 27 -2.51 8.01 1.46
N ALA A 28 -3.46 8.71 2.10
CA ALA A 28 -3.63 8.63 3.55
C ALA A 28 -3.99 7.20 3.99
N ALA A 29 -4.88 6.54 3.24
CA ALA A 29 -5.25 5.15 3.49
C ALA A 29 -4.02 4.21 3.38
N ALA A 30 -3.20 4.35 2.34
CA ALA A 30 -1.99 3.53 2.17
C ALA A 30 -0.98 3.71 3.32
N ASN A 31 -0.77 4.95 3.79
CA ASN A 31 0.16 5.23 4.89
C ASN A 31 -0.28 4.63 6.23
N ILE A 32 -1.57 4.42 6.44
CA ILE A 32 -2.10 3.76 7.65
C ILE A 32 -2.14 2.24 7.45
N LEU A 33 -2.54 1.80 6.26
CA LEU A 33 -2.72 0.39 5.94
C LEU A 33 -1.41 -0.39 5.95
N ILE A 34 -0.32 0.16 5.41
CA ILE A 34 0.96 -0.57 5.30
C ILE A 34 1.54 -0.91 6.69
N PRO A 35 1.62 0.00 7.67
CA PRO A 35 2.06 -0.34 9.03
C PRO A 35 1.17 -1.40 9.71
N VAL A 36 -0.15 -1.33 9.49
CA VAL A 36 -1.09 -2.34 10.01
C VAL A 36 -0.81 -3.71 9.37
N LEU A 37 -0.56 -3.75 8.05
CA LEU A 37 -0.17 -4.97 7.35
C LEU A 37 1.15 -5.53 7.87
N VAL A 38 2.17 -4.69 8.10
CA VAL A 38 3.45 -5.12 8.70
C VAL A 38 3.22 -5.84 10.02
N LEU A 39 2.45 -5.22 10.93
CA LEU A 39 2.15 -5.80 12.24
C LEU A 39 1.40 -7.13 12.09
N PHE A 40 0.35 -7.15 11.28
CA PHE A 40 -0.44 -8.34 11.03
C PHE A 40 0.39 -9.49 10.47
N LEU A 41 1.20 -9.23 9.42
CA LEU A 41 2.06 -10.22 8.78
C LEU A 41 3.17 -10.71 9.72
N ALA A 42 3.72 -9.83 10.58
CA ALA A 42 4.70 -10.21 11.59
C ALA A 42 4.10 -11.19 12.61
N PHE A 43 2.91 -10.89 13.14
CA PHE A 43 2.21 -11.82 14.05
C PHE A 43 1.83 -13.13 13.35
N ALA A 44 1.33 -13.07 12.12
CA ALA A 44 1.00 -14.27 11.35
C ALA A 44 2.23 -15.15 11.08
N THR A 45 3.37 -14.52 10.75
CA THR A 45 4.64 -15.22 10.56
C THR A 45 5.09 -15.88 11.86
N TRP A 46 4.97 -15.18 12.98
CA TRP A 46 5.37 -15.70 14.28
C TRP A 46 4.50 -16.86 14.75
N ILE A 47 3.17 -16.75 14.64
CA ILE A 47 2.23 -17.83 14.97
C ILE A 47 2.51 -19.05 14.09
N GLY A 48 2.73 -18.86 12.79
CA GLY A 48 3.10 -19.94 11.88
C GLY A 48 4.41 -20.61 12.27
N TYR A 49 5.40 -19.84 12.72
CA TYR A 49 6.67 -20.37 13.20
C TYR A 49 6.51 -21.25 14.45
N ILE A 50 5.59 -20.89 15.35
CA ILE A 50 5.28 -21.69 16.55
C ILE A 50 4.48 -22.94 16.16
N ALA A 51 3.60 -22.84 15.17
CA ALA A 51 2.72 -23.93 14.75
C ALA A 51 3.44 -24.97 13.84
N GLU A 52 4.48 -24.56 13.12
CA GLU A 52 5.06 -25.33 12.02
C GLU A 52 6.59 -25.43 12.19
N ASP A 53 7.04 -26.30 13.10
CA ASP A 53 8.45 -26.47 13.50
C ASP A 53 9.33 -27.18 12.44
N ILE A 54 8.81 -27.43 11.22
CA ILE A 54 9.36 -28.45 10.29
C ILE A 54 9.60 -27.91 8.86
N ARG A 55 9.12 -26.71 8.49
CA ARG A 55 9.33 -26.16 7.13
C ARG A 55 10.53 -25.22 7.07
N GLU A 56 11.64 -25.69 6.49
CA GLU A 56 12.86 -24.89 6.26
C GLU A 56 12.61 -23.58 5.47
N TYR A 57 11.56 -23.53 4.65
CA TYR A 57 11.22 -22.33 3.85
C TYR A 57 10.51 -21.23 4.65
N TYR A 58 10.06 -21.50 5.87
CA TYR A 58 9.27 -20.53 6.65
C TYR A 58 10.09 -19.29 7.07
N HIS A 59 11.41 -19.43 7.16
CA HIS A 59 12.33 -18.31 7.43
C HIS A 59 12.28 -17.21 6.35
N PHE A 60 11.99 -17.56 5.09
CA PHE A 60 11.92 -16.59 4.00
C PHE A 60 10.75 -15.60 4.14
N LYS A 61 9.74 -15.92 4.96
CA LYS A 61 8.65 -14.98 5.29
C LYS A 61 9.15 -13.74 6.01
N TRP A 62 10.21 -13.87 6.83
CA TRP A 62 10.88 -12.73 7.45
C TRP A 62 11.58 -11.85 6.42
N ALA A 63 12.20 -12.44 5.40
CA ALA A 63 12.80 -11.68 4.30
C ALA A 63 11.74 -10.92 3.49
N ALA A 64 10.57 -11.52 3.26
CA ALA A 64 9.44 -10.85 2.59
C ALA A 64 8.89 -9.69 3.43
N LEU A 65 8.80 -9.84 4.76
CA LEU A 65 8.46 -8.75 5.70
C LEU A 65 9.48 -7.61 5.65
N LEU A 66 10.77 -7.94 5.58
CA LEU A 66 11.85 -6.96 5.48
C LEU A 66 11.77 -6.20 4.14
N LEU A 67 11.49 -6.91 3.05
CA LEU A 67 11.23 -6.31 1.73
C LEU A 67 10.02 -5.37 1.76
N LEU A 68 8.97 -5.71 2.50
CA LEU A 68 7.78 -4.88 2.68
C LEU A 68 8.11 -3.57 3.41
N LEU A 69 8.93 -3.63 4.46
CA LEU A 69 9.44 -2.46 5.17
C LEU A 69 10.33 -1.59 4.28
N VAL A 70 11.20 -2.20 3.47
CA VAL A 70 12.03 -1.46 2.50
C VAL A 70 11.15 -0.78 1.45
N GLY A 71 10.14 -1.47 0.91
CA GLY A 71 9.17 -0.89 -0.01
C GLY A 71 8.42 0.31 0.61
N TYR A 72 7.99 0.17 1.86
CA TYR A 72 7.38 1.24 2.63
C TYR A 72 8.34 2.43 2.82
N GLY A 73 9.62 2.20 3.09
CA GLY A 73 10.63 3.26 3.18
C GLY A 73 10.86 3.95 1.83
N VAL A 74 10.99 3.19 0.75
CA VAL A 74 11.23 3.71 -0.61
C VAL A 74 10.06 4.56 -1.10
N GLN A 75 8.83 4.28 -0.66
CA GLN A 75 7.65 5.04 -1.09
C GLN A 75 7.73 6.54 -0.74
N PHE A 76 8.50 6.92 0.30
CA PHE A 76 8.67 8.32 0.70
C PHE A 76 9.55 9.10 -0.28
N TYR A 77 10.44 8.41 -0.99
CA TYR A 77 11.32 9.01 -2.01
C TYR A 77 10.75 8.85 -3.42
N LYS A 78 10.32 7.62 -3.75
CA LYS A 78 9.76 7.25 -5.07
C LYS A 78 8.45 6.49 -4.87
N LYS A 79 7.37 7.25 -4.74
CA LYS A 79 6.02 6.76 -4.41
C LYS A 79 5.57 5.54 -5.20
N THR A 80 5.68 5.59 -6.54
CA THR A 80 5.26 4.48 -7.41
C THR A 80 6.12 3.23 -7.22
N ILE A 81 7.44 3.40 -7.13
CA ILE A 81 8.37 2.27 -6.98
C ILE A 81 8.18 1.61 -5.61
N GLY A 82 8.04 2.40 -4.55
CA GLY A 82 7.76 1.89 -3.21
C GLY A 82 6.47 1.07 -3.15
N LEU A 83 5.38 1.57 -3.75
CA LEU A 83 4.12 0.82 -3.82
C LEU A 83 4.23 -0.49 -4.59
N ILE A 84 5.00 -0.53 -5.69
CA ILE A 84 5.26 -1.76 -6.45
C ILE A 84 6.03 -2.77 -5.59
N ILE A 85 7.06 -2.33 -4.86
CA ILE A 85 7.83 -3.20 -3.97
C ILE A 85 6.94 -3.74 -2.83
N VAL A 86 6.09 -2.90 -2.24
CA VAL A 86 5.12 -3.33 -1.22
C VAL A 86 4.17 -4.40 -1.77
N MET A 87 3.59 -4.18 -2.96
CA MET A 87 2.76 -5.19 -3.64
C MET A 87 3.50 -6.50 -3.87
N LEU A 88 4.73 -6.44 -4.42
CA LEU A 88 5.55 -7.63 -4.68
C LEU A 88 5.87 -8.38 -3.38
N SER A 89 6.20 -7.65 -2.31
CA SER A 89 6.51 -8.25 -1.01
C SER A 89 5.32 -9.01 -0.41
N LEU A 90 4.11 -8.49 -0.59
CA LEU A 90 2.88 -9.17 -0.16
C LEU A 90 2.68 -10.47 -0.95
N VAL A 91 2.81 -10.42 -2.27
CA VAL A 91 2.67 -11.59 -3.14
C VAL A 91 3.70 -12.66 -2.75
N ILE A 92 4.96 -12.28 -2.58
CA ILE A 92 6.03 -13.19 -2.16
C ILE A 92 5.71 -13.81 -0.80
N TRP A 93 5.24 -13.02 0.18
CA TRP A 93 4.91 -13.54 1.51
C TRP A 93 3.79 -14.58 1.47
N PHE A 94 2.77 -14.41 0.62
CA PHE A 94 1.67 -15.36 0.46
C PHE A 94 2.05 -16.63 -0.33
N LEU A 95 3.08 -16.57 -1.17
CA LEU A 95 3.55 -17.73 -1.95
C LEU A 95 4.54 -18.61 -1.17
N LEU A 96 5.13 -18.09 -0.10
CA LEU A 96 6.01 -18.80 0.82
C LEU A 96 5.21 -19.47 1.96
#